data_AF-A0A813TVD3-F1
#
_entry.id   AF-A0A813TVD3-F1
#
_cell.length_a   1.000
_cell.length_b   1.000
_cell.length_c   1.000
_cell.angle_alpha   90.00
_cell.angle_beta   90.00
_cell.angle_gamma   90.00
#
_symmetry.space_group_name_H-M   'P 1'
#
loop_
_entity.id
_entity.type
_entity.pdbx_description
1 polymer ?
#
loop_
_entity_poly.entity_id
_entity_poly.type
_entity_poly.pdbx_seq_one_letter_code
_entity_poly.pdbx_strand_id
1 'polypeptide(L)'
;PYVPTLHFNYRYFELVDADGKVHWWYGGGTDMTPYYLNENDCKHFHLTLKKACDKHDHSYYPKFKKWCDDYFNITFRHNERRGIGGIFFDDLNQPNQEECFSFVKDCANTVIPSYIPVVQSNYQRSYTTEERDWQLLRRGRYAEFNLVLDRGTKFGLQTPGSRIESILMSLPPVAKWKYAWDYKADSPEMKLMKVLKEPREWV
;
A
#
# COMPACT_ATOMS: atom_id res chain seq x y z
N PRO A 1 2.67 16.82 5.40
CA PRO A 1 3.62 15.78 5.87
C PRO A 1 3.02 14.75 6.83
N TYR A 2 2.16 15.17 7.76
CA TYR A 2 1.64 14.27 8.80
C TYR A 2 0.47 13.37 8.39
N VAL A 3 -0.14 13.60 7.23
CA VAL A 3 -1.14 12.70 6.66
C VAL A 3 -0.43 11.70 5.73
N PRO A 4 -0.52 10.38 6.00
CA PRO A 4 0.10 9.35 5.16
C PRO A 4 -0.55 9.31 3.77
N THR A 5 0.17 8.82 2.77
CA THR A 5 -0.45 8.40 1.50
C THR A 5 -1.13 7.04 1.70
N LEU A 6 -2.31 6.86 1.13
CA LEU A 6 -3.02 5.58 1.08
C LEU A 6 -3.08 5.07 -0.35
N HIS A 7 -2.95 3.76 -0.53
CA HIS A 7 -3.30 3.06 -1.75
C HIS A 7 -4.24 1.90 -1.44
N PHE A 8 -5.22 1.67 -2.33
CA PHE A 8 -6.04 0.47 -2.29
C PHE A 8 -6.38 0.05 -3.72
N ASN A 9 -6.56 -1.25 -3.90
CA ASN A 9 -7.03 -1.85 -5.14
C ASN A 9 -7.87 -3.07 -4.79
N TYR A 10 -9.01 -3.25 -5.45
CA TYR A 10 -9.81 -4.47 -5.39
C TYR A 10 -10.33 -4.73 -6.79
N ARG A 11 -10.06 -5.92 -7.32
CA ARG A 11 -10.33 -6.25 -8.73
C ARG A 11 -10.80 -7.69 -8.87
N TYR A 12 -11.47 -7.94 -9.98
CA TYR A 12 -11.94 -9.25 -10.42
C TYR A 12 -11.47 -9.50 -11.84
N PHE A 13 -11.02 -10.72 -12.12
CA PHE A 13 -10.74 -11.19 -13.46
C PHE A 13 -11.54 -12.46 -13.74
N GLU A 14 -12.03 -12.59 -14.96
CA GLU A 14 -12.67 -13.78 -15.49
C GLU A 14 -12.22 -14.01 -16.93
N LEU A 15 -11.93 -15.26 -17.25
CA LEU A 15 -11.57 -15.72 -18.58
C LEU A 15 -12.36 -16.99 -18.86
N VAL A 16 -12.86 -17.11 -20.09
CA VAL A 16 -13.46 -18.35 -20.60
C VAL A 16 -12.48 -18.94 -21.59
N ASP A 17 -12.03 -20.17 -21.36
CA ASP A 17 -11.14 -20.87 -22.28
C ASP A 17 -11.89 -21.42 -23.52
N ALA A 18 -11.16 -22.01 -24.45
CA ALA A 18 -11.72 -22.54 -25.69
C ALA A 18 -12.75 -23.67 -25.46
N ASP A 19 -12.66 -24.38 -24.34
CA ASP A 19 -13.54 -25.48 -23.96
C ASP A 19 -14.78 -24.98 -23.17
N GLY A 20 -14.88 -23.67 -22.96
CA GLY A 20 -15.98 -23.03 -22.22
C GLY A 20 -15.80 -23.05 -20.70
N LYS A 21 -14.62 -23.43 -20.20
CA LYS A 21 -14.33 -23.44 -18.76
C LYS A 21 -14.01 -22.03 -18.28
N VAL A 22 -14.63 -21.66 -17.16
CA VAL A 22 -14.44 -20.35 -16.53
C VAL A 22 -13.28 -20.41 -15.53
N HIS A 23 -12.32 -19.52 -15.73
CA HIS A 23 -11.23 -19.23 -14.80
C HIS A 23 -11.47 -17.85 -14.20
N TRP A 24 -11.42 -17.74 -12.88
CA TRP A 24 -11.66 -16.48 -12.19
C TRP A 24 -10.77 -16.34 -10.97
N TRP A 25 -10.51 -15.09 -10.60
CA TRP A 25 -9.83 -14.77 -9.34
C TRP A 25 -10.09 -13.32 -8.95
N TYR A 26 -10.00 -13.07 -7.65
CA TYR A 26 -9.90 -11.72 -7.10
C TYR A 26 -8.45 -11.38 -6.78
N GLY A 27 -8.16 -10.10 -6.82
CA GLY A 27 -6.90 -9.55 -6.32
C GLY A 27 -7.15 -8.21 -5.66
N GLY A 28 -6.24 -7.80 -4.78
CA GLY A 28 -6.39 -6.52 -4.13
C GLY A 28 -5.52 -6.32 -2.91
N GLY A 29 -5.86 -5.28 -2.18
CA GLY A 29 -5.12 -4.87 -1.00
C GLY A 29 -5.38 -3.42 -0.63
N THR A 30 -4.89 -3.05 0.54
CA THR A 30 -4.86 -1.68 1.01
C THR A 30 -3.59 -1.52 1.81
N ASP A 31 -2.82 -0.49 1.50
CA ASP A 31 -1.52 -0.21 2.13
C ASP A 31 -1.36 1.29 2.44
N MET A 32 -0.60 1.58 3.49
CA MET A 32 -0.39 2.93 3.98
C MET A 32 1.09 3.32 3.94
N THR A 33 1.36 4.51 3.43
CA THR A 33 2.70 5.08 3.24
C THR A 33 2.84 6.38 4.06
N PRO A 34 3.21 6.29 5.35
CA PRO A 34 3.47 7.46 6.17
C PRO A 34 4.77 8.15 5.81
N TYR A 35 4.84 9.43 6.13
CA TYR A 35 6.05 10.24 6.05
C TYR A 35 6.69 10.41 7.43
N TYR A 36 5.87 10.44 8.49
CA TYR A 36 6.34 10.38 9.86
C TYR A 36 5.65 9.22 10.57
N LEU A 37 6.39 8.50 11.39
CA LEU A 37 5.87 7.35 12.10
C LEU A 37 4.95 7.82 13.25
N ASN A 38 3.69 7.39 13.22
CA ASN A 38 2.78 7.44 14.35
C ASN A 38 2.30 6.01 14.63
N GLU A 39 2.69 5.45 15.78
CA GLU A 39 2.38 4.06 16.10
C GLU A 39 0.88 3.81 16.29
N ASN A 40 0.13 4.79 16.81
CA ASN A 40 -1.30 4.66 17.01
C ASN A 40 -2.04 4.61 15.68
N ASP A 41 -1.63 5.45 14.71
CA ASP A 41 -2.20 5.45 13.36
C ASP A 41 -1.92 4.12 12.64
N CYS A 42 -0.69 3.59 12.79
CA CYS A 42 -0.31 2.30 12.20
C CYS A 42 -1.11 1.14 12.82
N LYS A 43 -1.26 1.12 14.16
CA LYS A 43 -2.08 0.13 14.87
C LYS A 43 -3.55 0.21 14.46
N HIS A 44 -4.13 1.41 14.41
CA HIS A 44 -5.52 1.62 13.99
C HIS A 44 -5.77 1.10 12.58
N PHE A 45 -4.89 1.44 11.64
CA PHE A 45 -4.96 1.00 10.26
C PHE A 45 -4.92 -0.54 10.17
N HIS A 46 -3.89 -1.17 10.74
CA HIS A 46 -3.71 -2.63 10.68
C HIS A 46 -4.78 -3.40 11.44
N LEU A 47 -5.25 -2.91 12.60
CA LEU A 47 -6.33 -3.53 13.35
C LEU A 47 -7.64 -3.53 12.56
N THR A 48 -7.91 -2.45 11.82
CA THR A 48 -9.12 -2.34 11.00
C THR A 48 -9.11 -3.36 9.86
N LEU A 49 -7.96 -3.53 9.19
CA LEU A 49 -7.78 -4.56 8.16
C LEU A 49 -7.88 -5.97 8.74
N LYS A 50 -7.20 -6.23 9.86
CA LYS A 50 -7.23 -7.53 10.53
C LYS A 50 -8.65 -7.94 10.92
N LYS A 51 -9.44 -7.02 11.49
CA LYS A 51 -10.85 -7.28 11.83
C LYS A 51 -11.70 -7.68 10.64
N ALA A 52 -11.42 -7.16 9.45
CA ALA A 52 -12.12 -7.60 8.23
C ALA A 52 -11.65 -9.00 7.81
N CYS A 53 -10.34 -9.25 7.79
CA CYS A 53 -9.80 -10.58 7.47
C CYS A 53 -10.31 -11.67 8.42
N ASP A 54 -10.33 -11.38 9.73
CA ASP A 54 -10.73 -12.31 10.79
C ASP A 54 -12.19 -12.77 10.69
N LYS A 55 -13.06 -12.05 9.96
CA LYS A 55 -14.44 -12.50 9.69
C LYS A 55 -14.52 -13.68 8.72
N HIS A 56 -13.48 -13.87 7.91
CA HIS A 56 -13.45 -14.88 6.85
C HIS A 56 -12.49 -16.01 7.22
N ASP A 57 -11.26 -15.68 7.62
CA ASP A 57 -10.26 -16.66 8.07
C ASP A 57 -9.14 -15.95 8.86
N HIS A 58 -8.82 -16.45 10.05
CA HIS A 58 -7.77 -15.89 10.90
C HIS A 58 -6.35 -15.98 10.31
N SER A 59 -6.13 -16.84 9.32
CA SER A 59 -4.87 -16.96 8.59
C SER A 59 -4.69 -15.86 7.54
N TYR A 60 -5.77 -15.19 7.12
CA TYR A 60 -5.72 -14.21 6.02
C TYR A 60 -4.88 -12.99 6.36
N TYR A 61 -5.07 -12.38 7.53
CA TYR A 61 -4.30 -11.18 7.88
C TYR A 61 -2.78 -11.47 7.94
N PRO A 62 -2.29 -12.47 8.70
CA PRO A 62 -0.85 -12.78 8.72
C PRO A 62 -0.29 -13.06 7.31
N LYS A 63 -1.01 -13.82 6.49
CA LYS A 63 -0.60 -14.15 5.11
C LYS A 63 -0.52 -12.90 4.23
N PHE A 64 -1.59 -12.12 4.18
CA PHE A 64 -1.71 -10.97 3.28
C PHE A 64 -0.91 -9.76 3.75
N LYS A 65 -0.68 -9.61 5.06
CA LYS A 65 0.23 -8.62 5.61
C LYS A 65 1.67 -8.92 5.22
N LYS A 66 2.12 -10.16 5.41
CA LYS A 66 3.45 -10.58 4.96
C LYS A 66 3.61 -10.38 3.45
N TRP A 67 2.61 -10.75 2.65
CA TRP A 67 2.66 -10.54 1.20
C TRP A 67 2.74 -9.04 0.85
N CYS A 68 2.04 -8.17 1.58
CA CYS A 68 2.14 -6.72 1.41
C CYS A 68 3.57 -6.20 1.66
N ASP A 69 4.19 -6.63 2.77
CA ASP A 69 5.56 -6.26 3.13
C ASP A 69 6.59 -6.72 2.08
N ASP A 70 6.37 -7.89 1.47
CA ASP A 70 7.24 -8.45 0.45
C ASP A 70 7.01 -7.79 -0.94
N TYR A 71 5.75 -7.49 -1.31
CA TYR A 71 5.40 -6.89 -2.60
C TYR A 71 5.87 -5.44 -2.72
N PHE A 72 5.67 -4.62 -1.68
CA PHE A 72 6.03 -3.20 -1.69
C PHE A 72 7.48 -2.93 -1.29
N ASN A 73 8.38 -3.89 -1.52
CA ASN A 73 9.81 -3.78 -1.27
C ASN A 73 10.53 -3.09 -2.45
N ILE A 74 11.22 -1.97 -2.17
CA ILE A 74 12.08 -1.28 -3.13
C ILE A 74 13.46 -1.92 -3.10
N THR A 75 13.62 -2.99 -3.88
CA THR A 75 14.80 -3.87 -3.87
C THR A 75 16.13 -3.14 -4.09
N PHE A 76 16.15 -2.12 -4.95
CA PHE A 76 17.34 -1.31 -5.25
C PHE A 76 17.62 -0.19 -4.23
N ARG A 77 16.80 -0.05 -3.18
CA ARG A 77 16.98 0.92 -2.08
C ARG A 77 17.30 0.21 -0.76
N HIS A 78 18.23 -0.73 -0.79
CA HIS A 78 18.61 -1.54 0.38
C HIS A 78 17.40 -2.24 1.03
N ASN A 79 16.46 -2.70 0.21
CA ASN A 79 15.23 -3.37 0.62
C ASN A 79 14.34 -2.55 1.58
N GLU A 80 14.24 -1.23 1.41
CA GLU A 80 13.23 -0.44 2.12
C GLU A 80 11.84 -0.65 1.52
N ARG A 81 10.81 -0.75 2.36
CA ARG A 81 9.42 -0.84 1.93
C ARG A 81 8.91 0.55 1.58
N ARG A 82 7.97 0.60 0.63
CA ARG A 82 7.32 1.85 0.21
C ARG A 82 6.67 2.56 1.42
N GLY A 83 6.00 1.78 2.26
CA GLY A 83 5.26 2.21 3.45
C GLY A 83 5.26 1.15 4.56
N ILE A 84 4.30 1.24 5.47
CA ILE A 84 4.18 0.34 6.64
C ILE A 84 3.35 -0.93 6.36
N GLY A 85 3.15 -1.23 5.08
CA GLY A 85 2.38 -2.37 4.60
C GLY A 85 0.87 -2.16 4.77
N GLY A 86 0.16 -3.26 4.97
CA GLY A 86 -1.28 -3.37 5.02
C GLY A 86 -1.68 -4.80 4.69
N ILE A 87 -2.59 -5.00 3.74
CA ILE A 87 -2.86 -6.32 3.16
C ILE A 87 -2.65 -6.30 1.65
N PHE A 88 -2.14 -7.39 1.10
CA PHE A 88 -2.04 -7.61 -0.34
C PHE A 88 -2.34 -9.08 -0.65
N PHE A 89 -3.12 -9.30 -1.70
CA PHE A 89 -3.45 -10.62 -2.21
C PHE A 89 -3.65 -10.58 -3.72
N ASP A 90 -3.33 -11.69 -4.36
CA ASP A 90 -3.55 -11.95 -5.78
C ASP A 90 -4.00 -13.41 -5.93
N ASP A 91 -4.58 -13.73 -7.09
CA ASP A 91 -5.02 -15.10 -7.42
C ASP A 91 -5.97 -15.73 -6.36
N LEU A 92 -6.80 -14.92 -5.70
CA LEU A 92 -7.77 -15.41 -4.71
C LEU A 92 -8.97 -16.05 -5.43
N ASN A 93 -8.99 -17.38 -5.45
CA ASN A 93 -10.00 -18.18 -6.16
C ASN A 93 -10.58 -19.34 -5.34
N GLN A 94 -10.45 -19.27 -4.01
CA GLN A 94 -10.91 -20.31 -3.07
C GLN A 94 -11.60 -19.66 -1.85
N PRO A 95 -12.58 -20.34 -1.23
CA PRO A 95 -13.11 -21.65 -1.63
C PRO A 95 -14.11 -21.59 -2.79
N ASN A 96 -14.81 -20.47 -2.95
CA ASN A 96 -15.71 -20.20 -4.07
C ASN A 96 -15.83 -18.70 -4.33
N GLN A 97 -16.46 -18.33 -5.44
CA GLN A 97 -16.52 -16.95 -5.92
C GLN A 97 -17.27 -16.02 -4.96
N GLU A 98 -18.37 -16.49 -4.38
CA GLU A 98 -19.22 -15.70 -3.50
C GLU A 98 -18.54 -15.40 -2.16
N GLU A 99 -17.86 -16.38 -1.58
CA GLU A 99 -17.06 -16.18 -0.37
C GLU A 99 -15.84 -15.27 -0.63
N CYS A 100 -15.15 -15.44 -1.75
CA CYS A 100 -14.07 -14.51 -2.15
C CYS A 100 -14.59 -13.08 -2.33
N PHE A 101 -15.75 -12.92 -2.96
CA PHE A 101 -16.38 -11.62 -3.14
C PHE A 101 -16.77 -10.99 -1.81
N SER A 102 -17.33 -11.78 -0.88
CA SER A 102 -17.67 -11.33 0.47
C SER A 102 -16.44 -10.80 1.22
N PHE A 103 -15.32 -11.54 1.15
CA PHE A 103 -14.03 -11.10 1.70
C PHE A 103 -13.54 -9.80 1.07
N VAL A 104 -13.54 -9.70 -0.26
CA VAL A 104 -13.11 -8.50 -0.99
C VAL A 104 -13.98 -7.29 -0.64
N LYS A 105 -15.31 -7.48 -0.53
CA LYS A 105 -16.25 -6.44 -0.15
C LYS A 105 -15.99 -5.94 1.27
N ASP A 106 -15.79 -6.85 2.23
CA ASP A 106 -15.43 -6.47 3.60
C ASP A 106 -14.11 -5.72 3.65
N CYS A 107 -13.10 -6.15 2.89
CA CYS A 107 -11.82 -5.43 2.78
C CYS A 107 -12.00 -4.03 2.16
N ALA A 108 -12.79 -3.90 1.08
CA ALA A 108 -13.07 -2.59 0.48
C ALA A 108 -13.78 -1.64 1.46
N ASN A 109 -14.69 -2.17 2.29
CA ASN A 109 -15.38 -1.40 3.33
C ASN A 109 -14.45 -0.93 4.46
N THR A 110 -13.21 -1.43 4.57
CA THR A 110 -12.23 -0.94 5.55
C THR A 110 -11.53 0.35 5.13
N VAL A 111 -11.55 0.72 3.84
CA VAL A 111 -10.75 1.84 3.30
C VAL A 111 -11.03 3.14 4.05
N ILE A 112 -12.31 3.50 4.19
CA ILE A 112 -12.73 4.71 4.92
C ILE A 112 -12.40 4.64 6.42
N PRO A 113 -12.86 3.63 7.18
CA PRO A 113 -12.63 3.59 8.63
C PRO A 113 -11.16 3.41 9.02
N SER A 114 -10.33 2.79 8.17
CA SER A 114 -8.90 2.63 8.44
C SER A 114 -8.10 3.92 8.21
N TYR A 115 -8.56 4.81 7.32
CA TYR A 115 -7.78 5.98 6.88
C TYR A 115 -8.35 7.33 7.32
N ILE A 116 -9.67 7.54 7.25
CA ILE A 116 -10.26 8.85 7.57
C ILE A 116 -9.97 9.31 9.01
N PRO A 117 -10.02 8.46 10.05
CA PRO A 117 -9.61 8.86 11.40
C PRO A 117 -8.15 9.35 11.45
N VAL A 118 -7.24 8.67 10.73
CA VAL A 118 -5.83 9.06 10.62
C VAL A 118 -5.68 10.43 9.95
N VAL A 119 -6.45 10.70 8.89
CA VAL A 119 -6.47 12.03 8.25
C VAL A 119 -6.96 13.09 9.24
N GLN A 120 -8.10 12.85 9.90
CA GLN A 120 -8.74 13.79 10.81
C GLN A 120 -7.84 14.17 11.99
N SER A 121 -7.06 13.22 12.52
CA SER A 121 -6.10 13.50 13.60
C SER A 121 -4.86 14.29 13.16
N ASN A 122 -4.56 14.36 11.87
CA ASN A 122 -3.28 14.89 11.38
C ASN A 122 -3.38 16.07 10.39
N TYR A 123 -4.52 16.32 9.73
CA TYR A 123 -4.60 17.27 8.62
C TYR A 123 -4.37 18.73 8.99
N GLN A 124 -4.65 19.12 10.25
CA GLN A 124 -4.46 20.49 10.74
C GLN A 124 -3.07 20.74 11.34
N ARG A 125 -2.21 19.72 11.41
CA ARG A 125 -0.88 19.88 12.00
C ARG A 125 -0.02 20.81 11.14
N SER A 126 0.51 21.85 11.77
CA SER A 126 1.57 22.68 11.18
C SER A 126 2.81 21.83 10.91
N TYR A 127 3.56 22.23 9.89
CA TYR A 127 4.78 21.53 9.49
C TYR A 127 5.84 22.53 9.05
N THR A 128 7.11 22.13 9.13
CA THR A 128 8.23 22.95 8.67
C THR A 128 8.60 22.68 7.20
N THR A 129 9.46 23.52 6.63
CA THR A 129 10.00 23.32 5.28
C THR A 129 10.79 22.02 5.18
N GLU A 130 11.57 21.68 6.20
CA GLU A 130 12.36 20.45 6.28
C GLU A 130 11.45 19.22 6.27
N GLU A 131 10.33 19.28 7.01
CA GLU A 131 9.36 18.19 7.05
C GLU A 131 8.63 18.02 5.72
N ARG A 132 8.38 19.11 5.02
CA ARG A 132 7.85 19.09 3.65
C ARG A 132 8.86 18.49 2.68
N ASP A 133 10.14 18.86 2.78
CA ASP A 133 11.19 18.31 1.93
C ASP A 133 11.37 16.80 2.15
N TRP A 134 11.31 16.35 3.40
CA TRP A 134 11.26 14.92 3.72
C TRP A 134 10.09 14.20 3.06
N GLN A 135 8.87 14.77 3.14
CA GLN A 135 7.70 14.23 2.46
C GLN A 135 7.93 14.10 0.95
N LEU A 136 8.56 15.10 0.32
CA LEU A 136 8.83 15.09 -1.12
C LEU A 136 9.87 14.02 -1.52
N LEU A 137 10.86 13.75 -0.67
CA LEU A 137 11.83 12.67 -0.87
C LEU A 137 11.16 11.29 -0.77
N ARG A 138 10.30 11.08 0.23
CA ARG A 138 9.50 9.84 0.37
C ARG A 138 8.52 9.66 -0.79
N ARG A 139 7.94 10.75 -1.32
CA ARG A 139 7.16 10.71 -2.57
C ARG A 139 8.00 10.29 -3.78
N GLY A 140 9.29 10.66 -3.82
CA GLY A 140 10.23 10.14 -4.81
C GLY A 140 10.33 8.61 -4.76
N ARG A 141 10.36 8.01 -3.55
CA ARG A 141 10.33 6.55 -3.38
C ARG A 141 9.03 5.91 -3.85
N TYR A 142 7.90 6.58 -3.62
CA TYR A 142 6.61 6.14 -4.14
C TYR A 142 6.59 6.10 -5.67
N ALA A 143 7.10 7.15 -6.32
CA ALA A 143 7.25 7.20 -7.77
C ALA A 143 8.23 6.15 -8.31
N GLU A 144 9.38 5.96 -7.64
CA GLU A 144 10.35 4.92 -7.97
C GLU A 144 9.73 3.52 -7.96
N PHE A 145 8.96 3.17 -6.92
CA PHE A 145 8.28 1.88 -6.87
C PHE A 145 7.29 1.72 -8.01
N ASN A 146 6.40 2.70 -8.23
CA ASN A 146 5.36 2.59 -9.25
C ASN A 146 5.93 2.51 -10.66
N LEU A 147 7.00 3.26 -10.97
CA LEU A 147 7.59 3.28 -12.30
C LEU A 147 8.51 2.07 -12.57
N VAL A 148 9.20 1.55 -11.54
CA VAL A 148 10.24 0.53 -11.72
C VAL A 148 9.79 -0.87 -11.33
N LEU A 149 8.90 -1.02 -10.35
CA LEU A 149 8.60 -2.32 -9.73
C LEU A 149 7.13 -2.74 -9.85
N ASP A 150 6.20 -1.79 -9.80
CA ASP A 150 4.77 -2.12 -9.77
C ASP A 150 4.30 -2.86 -11.04
N ARG A 151 3.73 -4.05 -10.84
CA ARG A 151 3.27 -4.91 -11.94
C ARG A 151 2.08 -4.29 -12.67
N GLY A 152 1.15 -3.67 -11.94
CA GLY A 152 -0.05 -3.05 -12.51
C GLY A 152 0.29 -1.88 -13.43
N THR A 153 1.18 -0.99 -12.98
CA THR A 153 1.66 0.14 -13.79
C THR A 153 2.37 -0.32 -15.06
N LYS A 154 3.31 -1.27 -14.94
CA LYS A 154 4.02 -1.83 -16.11
C LYS A 154 3.08 -2.45 -17.13
N PHE A 155 2.18 -3.31 -16.67
CA PHE A 155 1.20 -3.98 -17.52
C PHE A 155 0.31 -2.96 -18.25
N GLY A 156 -0.21 -1.95 -17.53
CA GLY A 156 -1.03 -0.90 -18.12
C GLY A 156 -0.31 -0.09 -19.19
N LEU A 157 0.95 0.30 -18.95
CA LEU A 157 1.75 1.06 -19.93
C LEU A 157 2.11 0.25 -21.18
N GLN A 158 2.23 -1.07 -21.05
CA GLN A 158 2.55 -1.98 -22.15
C GLN A 158 1.32 -2.44 -22.94
N THR A 159 0.11 -2.27 -22.40
CA THR A 159 -1.13 -2.71 -23.02
C THR A 159 -1.64 -1.65 -24.01
N PRO A 160 -1.71 -1.95 -25.33
CA PRO A 160 -2.19 -1.00 -26.34
C PRO A 160 -3.60 -0.48 -26.05
N GLY A 161 -3.83 0.81 -26.27
CA GLY A 161 -5.14 1.45 -26.06
C GLY A 161 -5.46 1.78 -24.60
N SER A 162 -4.56 1.50 -23.66
CA SER A 162 -4.76 1.86 -22.25
C SER A 162 -4.76 3.37 -22.04
N ARG A 163 -5.61 3.84 -21.12
CA ARG A 163 -5.67 5.26 -20.74
C ARG A 163 -4.52 5.62 -19.80
N ILE A 164 -3.47 6.21 -20.35
CA ILE A 164 -2.24 6.56 -19.62
C ILE A 164 -2.50 7.43 -18.39
N GLU A 165 -3.39 8.43 -18.49
CA GLU A 165 -3.78 9.29 -17.36
C GLU A 165 -4.41 8.51 -16.20
N SER A 166 -5.11 7.41 -16.50
CA SER A 166 -5.66 6.53 -15.47
C SER A 166 -4.58 5.65 -14.83
N ILE A 167 -3.52 5.30 -15.55
CA ILE A 167 -2.42 4.49 -15.00
C ILE A 167 -1.51 5.35 -14.11
N LEU A 168 -1.19 6.56 -14.56
CA LEU A 168 -0.24 7.45 -13.89
C LEU A 168 -0.88 8.30 -12.80
N MET A 169 -2.19 8.17 -12.53
CA MET A 169 -2.86 8.88 -11.43
C MET A 169 -2.24 8.56 -10.05
N SER A 170 -1.54 7.43 -9.94
CA SER A 170 -0.82 7.03 -8.74
C SER A 170 0.39 7.92 -8.44
N LEU A 171 0.92 8.68 -9.41
CA LEU A 171 2.10 9.52 -9.21
C LEU A 171 1.78 10.73 -8.31
N PRO A 172 2.69 11.07 -7.38
CA PRO A 172 2.52 12.27 -6.56
C PRO A 172 2.64 13.53 -7.44
N PRO A 173 1.91 14.62 -7.11
CA PRO A 173 1.96 15.85 -7.90
C PRO A 173 3.33 16.52 -7.89
N VAL A 174 4.11 16.32 -6.83
CA VAL A 174 5.50 16.79 -6.70
C VAL A 174 6.29 15.76 -5.90
N ALA A 175 7.48 15.42 -6.38
CA ALA A 175 8.48 14.60 -5.71
C ALA A 175 9.86 15.22 -5.85
N LYS A 176 10.78 14.87 -4.94
CA LYS A 176 12.18 15.31 -4.97
C LYS A 176 13.11 14.11 -4.94
N TRP A 177 14.25 14.27 -5.61
CA TRP A 177 15.42 13.41 -5.48
C TRP A 177 16.61 14.28 -5.10
N LYS A 178 17.36 13.86 -4.09
CA LYS A 178 18.60 14.53 -3.68
C LYS A 178 19.69 13.49 -3.48
N TYR A 179 20.86 13.80 -4.02
CA TYR A 179 22.06 13.00 -3.83
C TYR A 179 22.47 12.98 -2.36
N ALA A 180 22.85 11.79 -1.87
CA ALA A 180 23.41 11.56 -0.54
C ALA A 180 22.73 12.37 0.59
N TRP A 181 21.41 12.26 0.72
CA TRP A 181 20.70 12.93 1.81
C TRP A 181 21.14 12.34 3.16
N ASP A 182 21.72 13.18 4.01
CA ASP A 182 22.22 12.81 5.33
C ASP A 182 21.10 12.88 6.38
N TYR A 183 21.03 11.87 7.24
CA TYR A 183 20.04 11.79 8.30
C TYR A 183 20.69 11.91 9.67
N LYS A 184 20.10 12.72 10.55
CA LYS A 184 20.46 12.67 11.97
C LYS A 184 19.95 11.36 12.55
N ALA A 185 20.81 10.57 13.18
CA ALA A 185 20.50 9.22 13.64
C ALA A 185 19.23 9.13 14.51
N ASP A 186 19.00 10.13 15.36
CA ASP A 186 17.88 10.17 16.31
C ASP A 186 16.64 10.92 15.79
N SER A 187 16.58 11.22 14.49
CA SER A 187 15.51 12.02 13.91
C SER A 187 14.21 11.24 13.72
N PRO A 188 13.04 11.91 13.69
CA PRO A 188 11.77 11.26 13.37
C PRO A 188 11.75 10.55 12.01
N GLU A 189 12.50 11.05 11.03
CA GLU A 189 12.70 10.42 9.71
C GLU A 189 13.40 9.07 9.83
N MET A 190 14.45 8.98 10.67
CA MET A 190 15.17 7.72 10.90
C MET A 190 14.34 6.68 11.63
N LYS A 191 13.45 7.11 12.53
CA LYS A 191 12.47 6.21 13.17
C LYS A 191 11.57 5.53 12.13
N LEU A 192 11.08 6.28 11.15
CA LEU A 192 10.32 5.71 10.03
C LEU A 192 11.21 4.77 9.20
N MET A 193 12.40 5.23 8.80
CA MET A 193 13.29 4.45 7.93
C MET A 193 13.68 3.09 8.53
N LYS A 194 13.85 2.99 9.85
CA LYS A 194 14.09 1.70 10.52
C LYS A 194 12.95 0.72 10.24
N VAL A 195 11.70 1.14 10.45
CA VAL A 195 10.51 0.31 10.22
C VAL A 195 10.33 -0.04 8.74
N LEU A 196 10.73 0.85 7.83
CA LEU A 196 10.68 0.56 6.39
C LEU A 196 11.75 -0.45 5.96
N LYS A 197 12.90 -0.52 6.63
CA LYS A 197 13.92 -1.55 6.36
C LYS A 197 13.63 -2.88 7.05
N GLU A 198 13.03 -2.81 8.22
CA GLU A 198 12.68 -3.92 9.09
C GLU A 198 11.18 -3.86 9.39
N PRO A 199 10.31 -4.39 8.50
CA PRO A 199 8.89 -4.48 8.77
C PRO A 199 8.66 -5.20 10.09
N ARG A 200 7.70 -4.71 10.86
CA ARG A 200 7.32 -5.26 12.15
C ARG A 200 5.83 -5.58 12.17
N GLU A 201 5.41 -6.33 13.18
CA GLU A 201 3.99 -6.52 13.46
C GLU A 201 3.41 -5.28 14.15
N TRP A 202 2.18 -4.95 13.77
CA TRP A 202 1.44 -3.80 14.31
C TRP A 202 0.33 -4.22 15.27
N VAL A 203 -0.20 -5.44 15.12
CA VAL A 203 -1.32 -6.01 15.89
C VAL A 203 -1.10 -7.48 16.16
#